data_AF-A0A1J5BVA7-F1
#
_entry.id   AF-A0A1J5BVA7-F1
#
_cell.length_a   1.000
_cell.length_b   1.000
_cell.length_c   1.000
_cell.angle_alpha   90.00
_cell.angle_beta   90.00
_cell.angle_gamma   90.00
#
_symmetry.space_group_name_H-M   'P 1'
#
loop_
_entity.id
_entity.type
_entity.pdbx_description
1 polymer ?
#
loop_
_entity_poly.entity_id
_entity_poly.type
_entity_poly.pdbx_seq_one_letter_code
_entity_poly.pdbx_strand_id
1 'polypeptide(L)'
;MERLADFLVESDPALAFETMAIIRDAVDILERHPLIGRQGEQGMREMVISRGRTGYIAIYDFIEADDAVLVLAIRHQREAGFENLF
;
A
#
# COMPACT_ATOMS: atom_id res chain seq x y z
N MET A 1 -3.01 9.10 9.04
CA MET A 1 -2.72 7.70 8.62
C MET A 1 -3.47 6.65 9.44
N GLU A 2 -4.33 7.01 10.40
CA GLU A 2 -4.87 6.06 11.40
C GLU A 2 -6.10 5.24 10.95
N ARG A 3 -6.86 5.72 9.96
CA ARG A 3 -8.19 5.16 9.65
C ARG A 3 -8.25 3.69 9.22
N LEU A 4 -7.24 3.17 8.51
CA LEU A 4 -7.27 1.78 8.02
C LEU A 4 -6.89 0.79 9.13
N ALA A 5 -5.89 1.14 9.95
CA ALA A 5 -5.45 0.31 11.06
C ALA A 5 -6.55 0.23 12.14
N ASP A 6 -7.15 1.36 12.49
CA ASP A 6 -8.20 1.41 13.51
C ASP A 6 -9.44 0.61 13.10
N PHE A 7 -9.86 0.73 11.83
CA PHE A 7 -11.00 -0.02 11.30
C PHE A 7 -10.78 -1.55 11.31
N LEU A 8 -9.56 -1.99 10.99
CA LEU A 8 -9.22 -3.42 11.01
C LEU A 8 -9.12 -3.95 12.45
N VAL A 9 -8.55 -3.18 13.37
CA VAL A 9 -8.42 -3.56 14.79
C VAL A 9 -9.76 -3.68 15.48
N GLU A 10 -10.72 -2.78 15.19
CA GLU A 10 -12.06 -2.85 15.79
C GLU A 10 -12.90 -4.03 15.29
N SER A 11 -12.64 -4.53 14.07
CA SER A 11 -13.43 -5.60 13.46
C SER A 11 -12.86 -7.00 13.70
N ASP A 12 -11.54 -7.16 13.55
CA ASP A 12 -10.83 -8.41 13.82
C ASP A 12 -9.33 -8.15 14.08
N PRO A 13 -8.89 -8.17 15.35
CA PRO A 13 -7.50 -7.88 15.71
C PRO A 13 -6.46 -8.82 15.08
N ALA A 14 -6.80 -10.09 14.85
CA ALA A 14 -5.87 -11.03 14.24
C ALA A 14 -5.68 -10.71 12.75
N LEU A 15 -6.79 -10.41 12.06
CA LEU A 15 -6.78 -9.94 10.68
C LEU A 15 -6.02 -8.61 10.52
N ALA A 16 -6.14 -7.71 11.50
CA ALA A 16 -5.41 -6.46 11.55
C ALA A 16 -3.90 -6.69 11.66
N PHE A 17 -3.47 -7.61 12.53
CA PHE A 17 -2.05 -7.91 12.71
C PHE A 17 -1.42 -8.50 11.44
N GLU A 18 -2.08 -9.49 10.82
CA GLU A 18 -1.63 -10.05 9.54
C GLU A 18 -1.54 -8.99 8.44
N THR A 19 -2.54 -8.11 8.37
CA THR A 19 -2.56 -7.03 7.38
C THR A 19 -1.40 -6.05 7.60
N MET A 20 -1.13 -5.69 8.86
CA MET A 20 -0.02 -4.81 9.20
C MET A 20 1.34 -5.42 8.86
N ALA A 21 1.50 -6.74 9.05
CA ALA A 21 2.72 -7.44 8.65
C ALA A 21 2.93 -7.37 7.13
N ILE A 22 1.90 -7.65 6.33
CA ILE A 22 1.95 -7.58 4.86
C ILE A 22 2.26 -6.15 4.38
N ILE A 23 1.65 -5.15 5.00
CA ILE A 23 1.93 -3.73 4.68
C ILE A 23 3.38 -3.38 5.01
N ARG A 24 3.90 -3.81 6.15
CA ARG A 24 5.30 -3.57 6.54
C ARG A 24 6.26 -4.17 5.52
N ASP A 25 6.07 -5.42 5.16
CA ASP A 25 6.93 -6.10 4.17
C ASP A 25 6.92 -5.35 2.82
N ALA A 26 5.76 -4.81 2.43
CA ALA A 26 5.65 -4.00 1.23
C ALA A 26 6.41 -2.67 1.35
N VAL A 27 6.38 -2.00 2.50
CA VAL A 27 7.15 -0.77 2.74
C VAL A 27 8.66 -1.06 2.69
N ASP A 28 9.12 -2.19 3.24
CA ASP A 28 10.52 -2.61 3.20
C ASP A 28 10.99 -2.94 1.76
N ILE A 29 10.08 -3.29 0.86
CA ILE A 29 10.37 -3.44 -0.57
C ILE A 29 10.55 -2.07 -1.23
N LEU A 30 9.72 -1.08 -0.88
CA LEU A 30 9.80 0.26 -1.46
C LEU A 30 11.12 0.95 -1.15
N GLU A 31 11.68 0.75 0.05
CA GLU A 31 13.00 1.28 0.41
C GLU A 31 14.10 0.77 -0.52
N ARG A 32 14.06 -0.52 -0.90
CA ARG A 32 15.07 -1.13 -1.76
C ARG A 32 14.79 -0.94 -3.25
N HIS A 33 13.52 -0.78 -3.61
CA HIS A 33 13.05 -0.76 -4.98
C HIS A 33 12.01 0.35 -5.19
N PRO A 34 12.39 1.63 -5.05
CA PRO A 34 11.45 2.75 -5.10
C PRO A 34 10.79 2.95 -6.48
N LEU A 35 11.31 2.31 -7.53
CA LEU A 35 10.77 2.42 -8.88
C LEU A 35 9.86 1.24 -9.28
N ILE A 36 9.61 0.28 -8.38
CA ILE A 36 8.86 -0.96 -8.66
C ILE A 36 7.38 -0.71 -8.96
N GLY A 37 6.83 0.39 -8.44
CA GLY A 37 5.43 0.75 -8.64
C GLY A 37 5.17 1.25 -10.06
N ARG A 38 3.98 0.96 -10.57
CA ARG A 38 3.49 1.50 -11.84
C ARG A 38 3.42 3.02 -11.72
N GLN A 39 3.91 3.75 -12.72
CA GLN A 39 3.72 5.20 -12.80
C GLN A 39 2.22 5.51 -12.93
N GLY A 40 1.72 6.29 -11.98
CA GLY A 40 0.38 6.85 -11.98
C GLY A 40 0.39 8.30 -12.45
N GLU A 41 -0.65 9.03 -12.07
CA GLU A 41 -0.75 10.46 -12.39
C GLU A 41 0.17 11.30 -11.50
N GLN A 42 0.54 12.49 -12.00
CA GLN A 42 1.26 13.52 -11.24
C GLN A 42 2.60 13.06 -10.64
N GLY A 43 3.27 12.08 -11.26
CA GLY A 43 4.55 11.57 -10.78
C GLY A 43 4.45 10.52 -9.67
N MET A 44 3.24 10.29 -9.13
CA MET A 44 3.02 9.26 -8.13
C MET A 44 3.16 7.86 -8.72
N ARG A 45 3.39 6.88 -7.84
CA ARG A 45 3.50 5.47 -8.15
C ARG A 45 2.49 4.65 -7.38
N GLU A 46 2.03 3.58 -8.01
CA GLU A 46 1.10 2.61 -7.44
C GLU A 46 1.77 1.24 -7.36
N MET A 47 1.83 0.67 -6.15
CA MET A 47 2.28 -0.70 -5.95
C MET A 47 1.14 -1.55 -5.39
N VAL A 48 0.83 -2.65 -6.09
CA VAL A 48 -0.12 -3.65 -5.61
C VAL A 48 0.55 -4.50 -4.52
N ILE A 49 -0.13 -4.64 -3.40
CA ILE A 49 0.25 -5.49 -2.27
C ILE A 49 -0.76 -6.64 -2.21
N SER A 50 -0.34 -7.82 -2.67
CA SER A 50 -1.23 -8.98 -2.81
C SER A 50 -1.57 -9.63 -1.46
N ARG A 51 -2.85 -9.95 -1.23
CA ARG A 51 -3.33 -10.73 -0.07
C ARG A 51 -4.49 -11.66 -0.45
N GLY A 52 -4.16 -12.84 -0.98
CA GLY A 52 -5.17 -13.80 -1.40
C GLY A 52 -5.98 -13.30 -2.60
N ARG A 53 -7.31 -13.21 -2.48
CA ARG A 53 -8.24 -12.84 -3.58
C ARG A 53 -8.44 -11.34 -3.77
N THR A 54 -7.99 -10.52 -2.82
CA THR A 54 -7.94 -9.07 -2.93
C THR A 54 -6.56 -8.60 -2.49
N GLY A 55 -6.32 -7.29 -2.52
CA GLY A 55 -5.07 -6.73 -2.06
C GLY A 55 -5.23 -5.30 -1.63
N TYR A 56 -4.11 -4.69 -1.30
CA TYR A 56 -3.99 -3.27 -1.06
C TYR A 56 -3.22 -2.62 -2.20
N ILE A 57 -3.34 -1.30 -2.31
CA ILE A 57 -2.52 -0.48 -3.18
C ILE A 57 -1.84 0.57 -2.31
N ALA A 58 -0.52 0.59 -2.36
CA ALA A 58 0.27 1.71 -1.88
C ALA A 58 0.38 2.76 -2.98
N ILE A 59 -0.07 3.97 -2.68
CA ILE A 59 0.18 5.17 -3.49
C ILE A 59 1.34 5.90 -2.81
N TYR A 60 2.41 6.14 -3.55
CA TYR A 60 3.61 6.74 -3.00
C TYR A 60 4.31 7.64 -4.02
N ASP A 61 5.23 8.45 -3.54
CA ASP A 61 6.16 9.22 -4.36
C ASP A 61 7.60 8.85 -4.00
N PHE A 62 8.48 8.85 -4.99
CA PHE A 62 9.91 8.67 -4.77
C PHE A 62 10.62 10.00 -4.94
N ILE A 63 11.07 10.56 -3.83
CA ILE A 63 11.75 11.85 -3.78
C ILE A 63 13.23 11.59 -4.01
N GLU A 64 13.65 11.58 -5.28
CA GLU A 64 15.02 11.24 -5.69
C GLU A 64 16.09 12.08 -4.99
N ALA A 65 15.80 13.35 -4.71
CA ALA A 65 16.74 14.26 -4.04
C ALA A 65 17.09 13.82 -2.61
N ASP A 66 16.16 13.14 -1.95
CA ASP A 66 16.28 12.70 -0.55
C ASP A 66 16.51 11.19 -0.42
N ASP A 67 16.55 10.46 -1.55
CA ASP A 67 16.54 8.99 -1.62
C ASP A 67 15.46 8.37 -0.72
N ALA A 68 14.27 8.99 -0.75
CA ALA A 68 13.20 8.70 0.20
C ALA A 68 11.89 8.33 -0.51
N VAL A 69 11.19 7.34 0.04
CA VAL A 69 9.84 7.00 -0.39
C VAL A 69 8.82 7.61 0.58
N LEU A 70 7.93 8.45 0.05
CA LEU A 70 6.80 8.99 0.79
C LEU A 70 5.54 8.19 0.47
N VAL A 71 5.10 7.35 1.41
CA VAL A 71 3.82 6.63 1.29
C VAL A 71 2.67 7.59 1.58
N LEU A 72 1.90 7.92 0.55
CA LEU A 72 0.80 8.89 0.61
C LEU A 72 -0.49 8.25 1.10
N ALA A 73 -0.76 7.01 0.66
CA ALA A 73 -1.93 6.25 1.07
C ALA A 73 -1.73 4.75 0.90
N ILE A 74 -2.41 3.98 1.75
CA ILE A 74 -2.64 2.55 1.55
C ILE A 74 -4.15 2.34 1.48
N ARG A 75 -4.63 1.75 0.39
CA ARG A 75 -6.06 1.56 0.14
C ARG A 75 -6.36 0.10 -0.15
N HIS A 76 -7.49 -0.41 0.33
CA HIS A 76 -7.95 -1.72 -0.12
C HIS A 76 -8.42 -1.63 -1.58
N GLN A 77 -8.10 -2.61 -2.43
CA GLN A 77 -8.42 -2.55 -3.87
C GLN A 77 -9.90 -2.31 -4.16
N ARG A 78 -10.80 -2.85 -3.32
CA ARG A 78 -12.26 -2.64 -3.44
C ARG A 78 -12.69 -1.20 -3.17
N GLU A 79 -11.98 -0.49 -2.30
CA GLU A 79 -12.25 0.93 -1.98
C GLU A 79 -11.61 1.88 -2.97
N ALA A 80 -10.55 1.40 -3.64
CA ALA A 80 -9.80 2.18 -4.61
C ALA A 80 -10.39 2.11 -6.04
N GLY A 81 -11.55 1.47 -6.22
CA GLY A 81 -12.24 1.38 -7.52
C GLY A 81 -11.60 0.40 -8.49
N PHE A 82 -10.70 -0.47 -8.04
CA PHE A 82 -10.05 -1.51 -8.85
C PHE A 82 -10.86 -2.80 -8.78
N GLU A 83 -12.07 -2.82 -9.35
CA GLU A 83 -12.92 -4.03 -9.33
C GLU A 83 -12.51 -5.11 -10.33
N ASN A 84 -11.58 -4.86 -11.26
CA ASN A 84 -11.19 -5.83 -12.30
C ASN A 84 -9.70 -5.75 -12.66
N LEU A 85 -8.85 -6.30 -11.81
CA LEU A 85 -7.43 -6.48 -12.14
C LEU A 85 -6.93 -7.88 -11.78
N PHE A 86 -7.78 -8.91 -11.98
CA PHE A 86 -7.42 -10.32 -12.14
C PHE A 86 -8.49 -11.05 -12.94
#